data_AF-A0A2D8PDB1-F1
#
_entry.id   AF-A0A2D8PDB1-F1
#
_cell.length_a   1.000
_cell.length_b   1.000
_cell.length_c   1.000
_cell.angle_alpha   90.00
_cell.angle_beta   90.00
_cell.angle_gamma   90.00
#
_symmetry.space_group_name_H-M   'P 1'
#
loop_
_entity.id
_entity.type
_entity.pdbx_description
1 polymer ?
#
loop_
_entity_poly.entity_id
_entity_poly.type
_entity_poly.pdbx_seq_one_letter_code
_entity_poly.pdbx_strand_id
1 'polypeptide(L)'
;MPPPGGYCVGVSALIEATGSLKMKNSAECDIQESCADRSWPDLNLIQMLSGGPMIARTFLFAILVSAPGAALAELEFCNSTDDVASVAIGYKGPQGWTSEGWWNVDPGDCTVAIRGDLPLTHYYYRVVSPSWTFDHERYMFCTSQRVFTIVGDTECEARGHAREGFNEIALEGRSAFTVEIGGGAPEREDDRLPSLFDDLLDTSPQVESDPPGTHGDFKTLSGLFSHCADFGDEIVCFFTTQGWVIGVAESGPTPLPIILDLEDRPVNTPMQFSGDVFEEYDGRALMALSDYMVTSPDEYAADRAAMQGVWEDVEGSAGRLDVFGSFLTQIYPDGQTDINVMHFRQGCPGSGGDGVALRLTPDDPADDEQCAFLSYVDGDELDLLYVDTTGSGAAPVPISYRRAR
;
A
#
# COMPACT_ATOMS: atom_id res chain seq x y z
N MET A 1 -62.75 16.69 34.13
CA MET A 1 -61.64 16.39 35.08
C MET A 1 -60.32 16.62 34.36
N PRO A 2 -59.23 16.96 35.08
CA PRO A 2 -57.93 17.36 34.50
C PRO A 2 -57.00 16.17 34.08
N PRO A 3 -55.84 16.43 33.41
CA PRO A 3 -54.93 15.46 32.76
C PRO A 3 -53.71 15.07 33.65
N PRO A 4 -52.75 14.19 33.23
CA PRO A 4 -51.72 14.44 32.19
C PRO A 4 -51.96 13.67 30.85
N GLY A 5 -51.06 13.57 29.84
CA GLY A 5 -49.67 14.05 29.64
C GLY A 5 -48.64 12.88 29.63
N GLY A 6 -47.62 12.81 28.75
CA GLY A 6 -47.19 13.71 27.68
C GLY A 6 -46.08 13.07 26.80
N TYR A 7 -45.52 13.84 25.85
CA TYR A 7 -44.47 13.41 24.92
C TYR A 7 -43.08 13.36 25.60
N CYS A 8 -42.21 12.43 25.18
CA CYS A 8 -40.80 12.44 25.59
C CYS A 8 -39.95 13.21 24.58
N VAL A 9 -39.27 14.23 25.09
CA VAL A 9 -38.31 15.08 24.37
C VAL A 9 -36.91 14.45 24.50
N GLY A 10 -36.13 14.45 23.42
CA GLY A 10 -34.69 14.18 23.50
C GLY A 10 -33.93 15.44 23.91
N VAL A 11 -33.15 15.38 24.99
CA VAL A 11 -32.13 16.38 25.34
C VAL A 11 -30.88 15.68 25.85
N SER A 12 -29.75 16.23 25.43
CA SER A 12 -28.37 15.97 25.87
C SER A 12 -28.19 15.85 27.39
N ALA A 13 -27.11 15.18 27.80
CA ALA A 13 -26.03 15.87 28.53
C ALA A 13 -24.76 15.00 28.64
N LEU A 14 -23.62 15.69 28.76
CA LEU A 14 -22.35 15.16 29.23
C LEU A 14 -22.51 14.50 30.61
N ILE A 15 -21.68 13.49 30.91
CA ILE A 15 -21.19 13.24 32.28
C ILE A 15 -19.67 13.09 32.22
N GLU A 16 -18.99 13.79 33.13
CA GLU A 16 -17.54 13.76 33.32
C GLU A 16 -17.06 12.47 34.02
N ALA A 17 -15.74 12.33 34.08
CA ALA A 17 -15.00 11.29 34.78
C ALA A 17 -15.58 10.88 36.15
N THR A 18 -15.65 9.56 36.39
CA THR A 18 -14.90 8.89 37.48
C THR A 18 -15.07 7.37 37.48
N GLY A 19 -14.00 6.65 37.86
CA GLY A 19 -14.12 5.46 38.71
C GLY A 19 -14.76 4.18 38.14
N SER A 20 -13.95 3.38 37.43
CA SER A 20 -13.82 1.92 37.58
C SER A 20 -14.97 1.13 38.25
N LEU A 21 -15.57 0.17 37.53
CA LEU A 21 -15.61 -1.25 37.95
C LEU A 21 -16.17 -2.20 36.88
N LYS A 22 -15.72 -3.47 36.94
CA LYS A 22 -16.18 -4.59 36.11
C LYS A 22 -17.65 -4.93 36.38
N MET A 23 -18.40 -5.31 35.35
CA MET A 23 -19.53 -6.25 35.52
C MET A 23 -19.52 -7.37 34.49
N LYS A 24 -20.09 -8.49 34.94
CA LYS A 24 -20.28 -9.79 34.28
C LYS A 24 -21.78 -10.11 34.39
N ASN A 25 -22.21 -11.19 33.73
CA ASN A 25 -23.55 -11.81 33.78
C ASN A 25 -24.55 -11.18 32.78
N SER A 26 -25.21 -11.94 31.91
CA SER A 26 -26.11 -13.10 32.09
C SER A 26 -27.51 -12.71 32.57
N ALA A 27 -28.53 -13.17 31.84
CA ALA A 27 -29.92 -13.14 32.24
C ALA A 27 -30.64 -14.41 31.74
N GLU A 28 -30.92 -15.33 32.67
CA GLU A 28 -31.95 -16.36 32.52
C GLU A 28 -33.31 -15.80 32.93
N CYS A 29 -34.40 -16.45 32.49
CA CYS A 29 -35.62 -16.49 33.28
C CYS A 29 -36.48 -17.74 32.94
N ASP A 30 -36.91 -18.44 33.99
CA ASP A 30 -37.82 -19.61 34.01
C ASP A 30 -39.30 -19.16 33.69
N ILE A 31 -40.38 -19.96 33.65
CA ILE A 31 -40.88 -20.98 34.62
C ILE A 31 -41.96 -21.91 34.00
N GLN A 32 -41.89 -23.23 34.29
CA GLN A 32 -42.94 -24.28 34.59
C GLN A 32 -44.34 -24.31 33.86
N GLU A 33 -45.10 -25.43 33.69
CA GLU A 33 -45.32 -26.67 34.50
C GLU A 33 -45.64 -28.00 33.71
N SER A 34 -45.15 -29.14 34.23
CA SER A 34 -45.81 -30.46 34.51
C SER A 34 -46.68 -31.27 33.50
N CYS A 35 -46.28 -32.53 33.19
CA CYS A 35 -46.92 -33.78 33.73
C CYS A 35 -46.44 -35.15 33.12
N ALA A 36 -46.15 -36.12 34.01
CA ALA A 36 -46.37 -37.60 33.92
C ALA A 36 -45.66 -38.53 32.89
N ASP A 37 -44.66 -39.28 33.41
CA ASP A 37 -44.62 -40.76 33.55
C ASP A 37 -44.81 -41.71 32.33
N ARG A 38 -43.75 -42.47 31.97
CA ARG A 38 -43.76 -43.96 31.98
C ARG A 38 -42.41 -44.66 31.77
N SER A 39 -42.36 -45.91 32.21
CA SER A 39 -41.18 -46.75 32.43
C SER A 39 -40.71 -47.61 31.24
N TRP A 40 -39.47 -48.09 31.36
CA TRP A 40 -38.76 -49.05 30.50
C TRP A 40 -39.38 -50.46 30.53
N PRO A 41 -38.93 -51.34 29.61
CA PRO A 41 -38.37 -52.60 30.09
C PRO A 41 -37.08 -53.06 29.39
N ASP A 42 -36.21 -53.73 30.15
CA ASP A 42 -35.14 -54.59 29.64
C ASP A 42 -35.70 -55.84 28.93
N LEU A 43 -34.95 -56.39 27.97
CA LEU A 43 -34.94 -57.83 27.71
C LEU A 43 -33.56 -58.31 27.27
N ASN A 44 -33.01 -59.27 28.02
CA ASN A 44 -31.77 -59.98 27.71
C ASN A 44 -31.83 -61.37 28.36
N LEU A 45 -31.93 -62.48 27.59
CA LEU A 45 -31.62 -63.84 28.09
C LEU A 45 -31.49 -64.92 26.98
N ILE A 46 -30.23 -65.31 26.67
CA ILE A 46 -29.64 -66.68 26.79
C ILE A 46 -30.19 -67.91 26.00
N GLN A 47 -29.21 -68.75 25.54
CA GLN A 47 -29.26 -70.20 25.19
C GLN A 47 -29.87 -70.66 23.82
N MET A 48 -29.36 -71.68 23.10
CA MET A 48 -28.05 -72.38 23.08
C MET A 48 -27.94 -73.43 21.92
N LEU A 49 -26.69 -73.89 21.65
CA LEU A 49 -26.25 -75.24 21.18
C LEU A 49 -26.08 -75.63 19.68
N SER A 50 -24.98 -76.40 19.47
CA SER A 50 -24.54 -77.22 18.33
C SER A 50 -24.04 -76.52 17.04
N GLY A 51 -22.94 -76.94 16.39
CA GLY A 51 -21.87 -77.88 16.77
C GLY A 51 -21.22 -78.61 15.57
N GLY A 52 -19.91 -78.48 15.35
CA GLY A 52 -19.14 -79.30 14.38
C GLY A 52 -18.14 -78.52 13.49
N PRO A 53 -17.03 -79.14 12.99
CA PRO A 53 -15.74 -78.44 13.06
C PRO A 53 -14.81 -78.45 11.82
N MET A 54 -13.76 -77.63 11.91
CA MET A 54 -12.37 -77.87 11.44
C MET A 54 -12.07 -78.02 9.94
N ILE A 55 -11.44 -76.98 9.35
CA ILE A 55 -10.25 -77.15 8.47
C ILE A 55 -9.24 -76.04 8.82
N ALA A 56 -8.02 -76.45 9.21
CA ALA A 56 -6.90 -75.52 9.40
C ALA A 56 -6.18 -75.24 8.07
N ARG A 57 -5.82 -73.97 7.82
CA ARG A 57 -4.83 -73.60 6.80
C ARG A 57 -3.81 -72.65 7.40
N THR A 58 -2.63 -73.21 7.67
CA THR A 58 -1.47 -72.51 8.20
C THR A 58 -0.95 -71.50 7.17
N PHE A 59 -1.17 -70.21 7.38
CA PHE A 59 -0.44 -69.17 6.66
C PHE A 59 0.74 -68.70 7.52
N LEU A 60 1.94 -69.01 7.04
CA LEU A 60 3.20 -68.59 7.66
C LEU A 60 3.42 -67.11 7.35
N PHE A 61 2.92 -66.22 8.19
CA PHE A 61 3.08 -64.77 8.01
C PHE A 61 4.49 -64.36 8.44
N ALA A 62 5.36 -64.09 7.46
CA ALA A 62 6.70 -63.60 7.71
C ALA A 62 6.62 -62.13 8.17
N ILE A 63 6.79 -61.91 9.48
CA ILE A 63 6.91 -60.56 10.04
C ILE A 63 8.27 -60.01 9.64
N LEU A 64 8.31 -59.13 8.64
CA LEU A 64 9.43 -58.21 8.49
C LEU A 64 9.40 -57.25 9.68
N VAL A 65 10.36 -57.42 10.59
CA VAL A 65 10.63 -56.43 11.63
C VAL A 65 11.44 -55.32 10.98
N SER A 66 10.75 -54.28 10.51
CA SER A 66 11.36 -52.97 10.28
C SER A 66 11.82 -52.44 11.63
N ALA A 67 13.13 -52.45 11.86
CA ALA A 67 13.70 -51.79 13.03
C ALA A 67 13.48 -50.27 12.87
N PRO A 68 12.85 -49.58 13.84
CA PRO A 68 12.90 -48.13 13.87
C PRO A 68 14.37 -47.71 14.01
N GLY A 69 14.80 -46.76 13.20
CA GLY A 69 16.11 -46.13 13.38
C GLY A 69 16.22 -45.58 14.80
N ALA A 70 17.42 -45.61 15.39
CA ALA A 70 17.62 -44.97 16.67
C ALA A 70 17.27 -43.49 16.52
N ALA A 71 16.27 -43.02 17.28
CA ALA A 71 15.92 -41.60 17.33
C ALA A 71 17.15 -40.84 17.84
N LEU A 72 17.84 -40.17 16.93
CA LEU A 72 18.85 -39.20 17.29
C LEU A 72 18.12 -38.02 17.92
N ALA A 73 18.73 -37.46 18.96
CA ALA A 73 18.28 -36.19 19.46
C ALA A 73 18.78 -35.11 18.50
N GLU A 74 17.88 -34.30 17.94
CA GLU A 74 18.20 -33.25 16.97
C GLU A 74 17.02 -32.26 16.82
N LEU A 75 17.29 -31.09 16.24
CA LEU A 75 16.29 -30.14 15.76
C LEU A 75 16.17 -30.28 14.24
N GLU A 76 15.03 -30.81 13.81
CA GLU A 76 14.72 -31.11 12.41
C GLU A 76 13.53 -30.26 11.92
N PHE A 77 13.54 -29.94 10.64
CA PHE A 77 12.44 -29.27 9.95
C PHE A 77 11.98 -30.15 8.79
N CYS A 78 10.71 -30.56 8.78
CA CYS A 78 10.09 -31.35 7.72
C CYS A 78 9.18 -30.47 6.88
N ASN A 79 9.37 -30.47 5.56
CA ASN A 79 8.58 -29.64 4.65
C ASN A 79 7.37 -30.40 4.11
N SER A 80 6.16 -29.99 4.54
CA SER A 80 4.89 -30.55 4.05
C SER A 80 4.19 -29.69 2.99
N THR A 81 4.82 -28.58 2.58
CA THR A 81 4.35 -27.72 1.48
C THR A 81 4.80 -28.28 0.11
N ASP A 82 4.31 -27.69 -0.98
CA ASP A 82 4.62 -28.06 -2.36
C ASP A 82 5.77 -27.24 -3.01
N ASP A 83 6.38 -26.32 -2.26
CA ASP A 83 7.53 -25.51 -2.70
C ASP A 83 8.68 -25.54 -1.67
N VAL A 84 9.88 -25.13 -2.07
CA VAL A 84 11.06 -25.14 -1.20
C VAL A 84 10.87 -24.18 -0.02
N ALA A 85 11.25 -24.64 1.18
CA ALA A 85 11.25 -23.83 2.39
C ALA A 85 12.69 -23.54 2.82
N SER A 86 13.01 -22.29 3.13
CA SER A 86 14.30 -21.88 3.70
C SER A 86 14.11 -21.54 5.17
N VAL A 87 14.88 -22.21 6.03
CA VAL A 87 14.78 -22.10 7.49
C VAL A 87 15.98 -21.35 8.05
N ALA A 88 15.71 -20.46 9.02
CA ALA A 88 16.70 -19.92 9.95
C ALA A 88 16.30 -20.26 11.38
N ILE A 89 17.29 -20.37 12.27
CA ILE A 89 17.09 -20.64 13.71
C ILE A 89 17.72 -19.54 14.56
N GLY A 90 17.15 -19.28 15.73
CA GLY A 90 17.66 -18.38 16.75
C GLY A 90 17.77 -19.10 18.09
N TYR A 91 18.80 -18.83 18.87
CA TYR A 91 19.00 -19.45 20.19
C TYR A 91 19.94 -18.65 21.09
N LYS A 92 19.98 -18.99 22.38
CA LYS A 92 20.85 -18.33 23.35
C LYS A 92 22.20 -19.04 23.48
N GLY A 93 23.12 -18.69 22.59
CA GLY A 93 24.49 -19.20 22.58
C GLY A 93 25.38 -18.67 23.71
N PRO A 94 26.62 -19.18 23.84
CA PRO A 94 27.55 -18.79 24.90
C PRO A 94 28.04 -17.33 24.81
N GLN A 95 27.93 -16.70 23.64
CA GLN A 95 28.31 -15.31 23.40
C GLN A 95 27.10 -14.34 23.39
N GLY A 96 25.89 -14.84 23.63
CA GLY A 96 24.65 -14.08 23.56
C GLY A 96 23.61 -14.72 22.64
N TRP A 97 22.56 -13.99 22.33
CA TRP A 97 21.61 -14.38 21.28
C TRP A 97 22.36 -14.59 19.96
N THR A 98 22.05 -15.69 19.27
CA THR A 98 22.71 -16.09 18.03
C THR A 98 21.64 -16.56 17.05
N SER A 99 21.74 -16.15 15.79
CA SER A 99 20.89 -16.60 14.69
C SER A 99 21.73 -17.19 13.57
N GLU A 100 21.21 -18.25 12.95
CA GLU A 100 21.87 -19.02 11.89
C GLU A 100 20.86 -19.37 10.79
N GLY A 101 21.34 -19.52 9.56
CA GLY A 101 20.54 -19.89 8.38
C GLY A 101 21.41 -19.89 7.13
N TRP A 102 20.90 -20.20 5.94
CA TRP A 102 19.61 -20.79 5.64
C TRP A 102 19.79 -22.29 5.38
N TRP A 103 18.90 -23.11 5.94
CA TRP A 103 18.74 -24.50 5.55
C TRP A 103 17.57 -24.61 4.59
N ASN A 104 17.84 -25.05 3.35
CA ASN A 104 16.78 -25.31 2.39
C ASN A 104 16.22 -26.72 2.63
N VAL A 105 14.90 -26.83 2.51
CA VAL A 105 14.14 -28.07 2.71
C VAL A 105 13.21 -28.23 1.50
N ASP A 106 13.51 -29.20 0.65
CA ASP A 106 12.73 -29.47 -0.56
C ASP A 106 11.33 -30.03 -0.21
N PRO A 107 10.34 -29.92 -1.11
CA PRO A 107 8.97 -30.39 -0.86
C PRO A 107 8.91 -31.89 -0.48
N GLY A 108 8.35 -32.19 0.69
CA GLY A 108 8.23 -33.54 1.22
C GLY A 108 9.46 -34.11 1.93
N ASP A 109 10.59 -33.38 1.95
CA ASP A 109 11.82 -33.78 2.62
C ASP A 109 11.98 -33.15 4.01
N CYS A 110 12.93 -33.65 4.80
CA CYS A 110 13.30 -33.11 6.11
C CYS A 110 14.80 -32.76 6.17
N THR A 111 15.14 -31.68 6.87
CA THR A 111 16.52 -31.22 7.08
C THR A 111 16.81 -30.96 8.56
N VAL A 112 17.92 -31.50 9.04
CA VAL A 112 18.41 -31.28 10.41
C VAL A 112 19.21 -29.98 10.50
N ALA A 113 18.73 -29.03 11.31
CA ALA A 113 19.39 -27.76 11.59
C ALA A 113 20.41 -27.86 12.74
N ILE A 114 20.09 -28.60 13.82
CA ILE A 114 21.02 -28.89 14.93
C ILE A 114 21.06 -30.40 15.15
N ARG A 115 22.27 -30.99 15.09
CA ARG A 115 22.49 -32.41 15.40
C ARG A 115 22.89 -32.61 16.86
N GLY A 116 22.35 -33.63 17.52
CA GLY A 116 22.66 -33.99 18.91
C GLY A 116 21.65 -33.40 19.90
N ASP A 117 21.72 -33.89 21.16
CA ASP A 117 20.85 -33.45 22.25
C ASP A 117 20.76 -31.91 22.31
N LEU A 118 19.55 -31.37 22.31
CA LEU A 118 19.30 -29.93 22.39
C LEU A 118 19.50 -29.45 23.85
N PRO A 119 20.57 -28.67 24.17
CA PRO A 119 20.90 -28.32 25.56
C PRO A 119 20.10 -27.16 26.14
N LEU A 120 19.40 -26.38 25.30
CA LEU A 120 18.58 -25.24 25.70
C LEU A 120 17.12 -25.68 25.89
N THR A 121 16.33 -24.88 26.60
CA THR A 121 14.89 -25.13 26.78
C THR A 121 14.01 -24.45 25.73
N HIS A 122 14.54 -23.43 25.05
CA HIS A 122 13.85 -22.63 24.05
C HIS A 122 14.78 -22.44 22.84
N TYR A 123 14.23 -22.66 21.65
CA TYR A 123 14.79 -22.30 20.36
C TYR A 123 13.80 -21.40 19.63
N TYR A 124 14.26 -20.69 18.62
CA TYR A 124 13.44 -19.83 17.78
C TYR A 124 13.66 -20.20 16.33
N TYR A 125 12.67 -20.04 15.46
CA TYR A 125 12.80 -20.35 14.04
C TYR A 125 12.03 -19.38 13.15
N ARG A 126 12.54 -19.19 11.93
CA ARG A 126 11.89 -18.45 10.85
C ARG A 126 11.90 -19.34 9.61
N VAL A 127 10.74 -19.48 8.98
CA VAL A 127 10.59 -20.13 7.67
C VAL A 127 10.20 -19.08 6.65
N VAL A 128 10.84 -19.10 5.49
CA VAL A 128 10.45 -18.34 4.30
C VAL A 128 10.36 -19.29 3.10
N SER A 129 9.45 -19.06 2.16
CA SER A 129 9.28 -19.86 0.94
C SER A 129 8.86 -18.94 -0.21
N PRO A 130 9.17 -19.26 -1.48
CA PRO A 130 8.75 -18.45 -2.63
C PRO A 130 7.24 -18.43 -2.90
N SER A 131 6.49 -19.40 -2.36
CA SER A 131 5.06 -19.60 -2.63
C SER A 131 4.19 -19.79 -1.36
N TRP A 132 4.76 -19.64 -0.16
CA TRP A 132 4.06 -19.85 1.11
C TRP A 132 4.41 -18.78 2.15
N THR A 133 3.37 -18.19 2.75
CA THR A 133 3.50 -17.22 3.83
C THR A 133 3.28 -17.90 5.18
N PHE A 134 4.17 -17.64 6.12
CA PHE A 134 4.14 -18.17 7.48
C PHE A 134 4.02 -17.00 8.47
N ASP A 135 3.18 -17.15 9.49
CA ASP A 135 3.15 -16.21 10.61
C ASP A 135 4.43 -16.33 11.44
N HIS A 136 4.97 -15.20 11.90
CA HIS A 136 6.12 -15.16 12.80
C HIS A 136 5.83 -14.32 14.06
N GLU A 137 6.19 -14.85 15.22
CA GLU A 137 6.09 -14.15 16.50
C GLU A 137 7.08 -12.97 16.62
N ARG A 138 6.88 -12.14 17.65
CA ARG A 138 7.61 -10.89 17.86
C ARG A 138 9.04 -11.07 18.43
N TYR A 139 9.60 -12.27 18.41
CA TYR A 139 10.98 -12.52 18.82
C TYR A 139 11.94 -12.12 17.69
N MET A 140 12.52 -10.93 17.80
CA MET A 140 13.31 -10.33 16.73
C MET A 140 14.78 -10.78 16.76
N PHE A 141 15.27 -11.31 15.63
CA PHE A 141 16.68 -11.66 15.42
C PHE A 141 17.22 -10.97 14.16
N CYS A 142 18.54 -10.89 14.03
CA CYS A 142 19.18 -10.40 12.81
C CYS A 142 19.31 -11.54 11.78
N THR A 143 19.12 -11.26 10.49
CA THR A 143 19.28 -12.23 9.39
C THR A 143 20.05 -11.65 8.21
N SER A 144 20.41 -12.49 7.24
CA SER A 144 21.05 -12.08 5.98
C SER A 144 20.42 -12.82 4.79
N GLN A 145 20.53 -12.26 3.59
CA GLN A 145 20.03 -12.87 2.33
C GLN A 145 20.82 -14.14 1.92
N ARG A 146 22.00 -14.37 2.49
CA ARG A 146 22.85 -15.55 2.23
C ARG A 146 23.06 -16.32 3.53
N VAL A 147 23.57 -17.56 3.43
CA VAL A 147 23.96 -18.38 4.59
C VAL A 147 24.81 -17.57 5.58
N PHE A 148 24.41 -17.59 6.85
CA PHE A 148 24.86 -16.69 7.90
C PHE A 148 24.94 -17.36 9.28
N THR A 149 25.79 -16.79 10.13
CA THR A 149 25.81 -16.99 11.59
C THR A 149 26.05 -15.61 12.20
N ILE A 150 25.10 -15.08 12.96
CA ILE A 150 25.13 -13.72 13.54
C ILE A 150 24.97 -13.82 15.06
N VAL A 151 25.90 -13.23 15.80
CA VAL A 151 25.80 -13.06 17.27
C VAL A 151 25.27 -11.65 17.56
N GLY A 152 24.30 -11.54 18.46
CA GLY A 152 23.63 -10.30 18.85
C GLY A 152 22.37 -10.02 18.02
N ASP A 153 21.26 -9.78 18.72
CA ASP A 153 19.88 -9.55 18.24
C ASP A 153 19.49 -8.06 18.16
N THR A 154 20.43 -7.15 18.41
CA THR A 154 20.21 -5.69 18.41
C THR A 154 20.94 -5.00 17.25
N GLU A 155 20.46 -3.81 16.87
CA GLU A 155 21.07 -2.91 15.88
C GLU A 155 21.33 -3.59 14.51
N CYS A 156 20.41 -4.45 14.07
CA CYS A 156 20.60 -5.30 12.89
C CYS A 156 20.88 -4.45 11.63
N GLU A 157 20.08 -3.44 11.35
CA GLU A 157 20.18 -2.60 10.15
C GLU A 157 21.52 -1.85 10.13
N ALA A 158 21.90 -1.23 11.26
CA ALA A 158 23.18 -0.54 11.44
C ALA A 158 24.40 -1.47 11.29
N ARG A 159 24.20 -2.79 11.43
CA ARG A 159 25.22 -3.84 11.25
C ARG A 159 25.16 -4.50 9.87
N GLY A 160 24.27 -4.05 8.97
CA GLY A 160 24.09 -4.60 7.63
C GLY A 160 23.31 -5.91 7.59
N HIS A 161 22.34 -6.07 8.48
CA HIS A 161 21.49 -7.25 8.63
C HIS A 161 20.01 -6.84 8.63
N ALA A 162 19.11 -7.70 8.15
CA ALA A 162 17.67 -7.48 8.31
C ALA A 162 17.22 -7.83 9.74
N ARG A 163 16.17 -7.18 10.23
CA ARG A 163 15.56 -7.42 11.55
C ARG A 163 14.25 -8.17 11.37
N GLU A 164 14.21 -9.44 11.74
CA GLU A 164 13.14 -10.37 11.36
C GLU A 164 12.52 -11.07 12.58
N GLY A 165 11.22 -11.36 12.50
CA GLY A 165 10.48 -12.13 13.52
C GLY A 165 10.71 -13.64 13.41
N PHE A 166 10.75 -14.31 14.56
CA PHE A 166 10.93 -15.76 14.72
C PHE A 166 9.88 -16.32 15.69
N ASN A 167 9.41 -17.55 15.45
CA ASN A 167 8.51 -18.32 16.32
C ASN A 167 9.28 -19.09 17.39
N GLU A 168 8.71 -19.23 18.59
CA GLU A 168 9.31 -19.97 19.70
C GLU A 168 9.02 -21.48 19.67
N ILE A 169 10.04 -22.27 20.02
CA ILE A 169 9.99 -23.72 20.25
C ILE A 169 10.30 -23.97 21.73
N ALA A 170 9.27 -24.14 22.54
CA ALA A 170 9.40 -24.60 23.92
C ALA A 170 9.62 -26.13 23.95
N LEU A 171 10.81 -26.57 24.32
CA LEU A 171 11.15 -28.00 24.30
C LEU A 171 10.52 -28.80 25.45
N GLU A 172 10.14 -28.16 26.55
CA GLU A 172 9.45 -28.77 27.71
C GLU A 172 10.16 -30.03 28.29
N GLY A 173 11.48 -30.11 28.14
CA GLY A 173 12.29 -31.25 28.60
C GLY A 173 12.52 -32.36 27.57
N ARG A 174 12.09 -32.19 26.31
CA ARG A 174 12.50 -33.02 25.18
C ARG A 174 13.93 -32.67 24.75
N SER A 175 14.73 -33.66 24.39
CA SER A 175 16.08 -33.46 23.81
C SER A 175 16.08 -33.39 22.27
N ALA A 176 14.95 -33.71 21.64
CA ALA A 176 14.75 -33.70 20.18
C ALA A 176 13.43 -32.97 19.85
N PHE A 177 13.36 -32.34 18.68
CA PHE A 177 12.13 -31.71 18.19
C PHE A 177 12.11 -31.65 16.67
N THR A 178 10.99 -32.06 16.06
CA THR A 178 10.74 -31.89 14.63
C THR A 178 9.68 -30.80 14.45
N VAL A 179 10.00 -29.77 13.67
CA VAL A 179 9.05 -28.74 13.23
C VAL A 179 8.45 -29.19 11.91
N GLU A 180 7.15 -29.43 11.89
CA GLU A 180 6.41 -29.60 10.64
C GLU A 180 6.16 -28.22 10.01
N ILE A 181 6.79 -27.97 8.86
CA ILE A 181 6.48 -26.81 8.02
C ILE A 181 5.20 -27.15 7.26
N GLY A 182 4.07 -26.84 7.88
CA GLY A 182 2.72 -27.07 7.36
C GLY A 182 1.72 -26.23 8.14
N GLY A 183 0.83 -25.54 7.42
CA GLY A 183 -0.11 -24.59 8.04
C GLY A 183 0.27 -23.11 7.87
N GLY A 184 1.35 -22.80 7.14
CA GLY A 184 1.39 -21.54 6.40
C GLY A 184 0.20 -21.47 5.44
N ALA A 185 -0.23 -20.27 5.06
CA ALA A 185 -1.13 -20.15 3.93
C ALA A 185 -0.31 -20.38 2.65
N PRO A 186 -0.81 -21.15 1.66
CA PRO A 186 -0.27 -20.99 0.32
C PRO A 186 -0.47 -19.52 -0.04
N GLU A 187 0.57 -18.86 -0.54
CA GLU A 187 0.44 -17.52 -1.09
C GLU A 187 -0.63 -17.62 -2.18
N ARG A 188 -1.81 -17.04 -1.94
CA ARG A 188 -2.92 -17.29 -2.84
C ARG A 188 -2.56 -16.63 -4.16
N GLU A 189 -2.69 -17.39 -5.24
CA GLU A 189 -2.62 -16.84 -6.60
C GLU A 189 -3.72 -15.77 -6.83
N ASP A 190 -4.71 -15.70 -5.92
CA ASP A 190 -5.73 -14.66 -5.76
C ASP A 190 -5.18 -13.29 -5.27
N ASP A 191 -4.01 -13.26 -4.62
CA ASP A 191 -3.28 -12.03 -4.26
C ASP A 191 -2.27 -11.61 -5.38
N ARG A 192 -2.16 -12.40 -6.46
CA ARG A 192 -1.36 -12.10 -7.68
C ARG A 192 -2.18 -12.00 -8.96
N LEU A 193 -3.50 -12.06 -8.85
CA LEU A 193 -4.35 -11.35 -9.79
C LEU A 193 -4.38 -9.90 -9.28
N PRO A 194 -3.81 -8.90 -10.00
CA PRO A 194 -4.44 -7.59 -9.97
C PRO A 194 -5.91 -7.89 -10.25
N SER A 195 -6.84 -7.40 -9.44
CA SER A 195 -8.22 -7.66 -9.77
C SER A 195 -8.43 -7.10 -11.19
N LEU A 196 -9.26 -7.76 -12.01
CA LEU A 196 -9.57 -7.21 -13.33
C LEU A 196 -10.18 -5.79 -13.25
N PHE A 197 -10.46 -5.29 -12.03
CA PHE A 197 -10.82 -3.93 -11.72
C PHE A 197 -9.64 -3.03 -11.33
N ASP A 198 -8.54 -3.52 -10.73
CA ASP A 198 -7.34 -2.74 -10.43
C ASP A 198 -6.53 -2.46 -11.71
N ASP A 199 -6.38 -3.45 -12.61
CA ASP A 199 -5.83 -3.24 -13.96
C ASP A 199 -6.75 -2.37 -14.85
N LEU A 200 -8.00 -2.12 -14.44
CA LEU A 200 -8.93 -1.17 -15.08
C LEU A 200 -8.99 0.20 -14.38
N LEU A 201 -8.52 0.29 -13.14
CA LEU A 201 -8.51 1.49 -12.31
C LEU A 201 -7.05 1.86 -12.07
N ASP A 202 -6.50 2.57 -13.04
CA ASP A 202 -5.14 3.06 -13.02
C ASP A 202 -4.91 3.93 -11.76
N THR A 203 -4.16 3.39 -10.80
CA THR A 203 -4.10 3.85 -9.39
C THR A 203 -2.67 3.81 -8.85
N SER A 204 -2.46 4.47 -7.70
CA SER A 204 -1.18 4.48 -7.00
C SER A 204 -0.76 3.07 -6.51
N PRO A 205 0.56 2.80 -6.39
CA PRO A 205 1.07 1.57 -5.81
C PRO A 205 0.53 1.34 -4.39
N GLN A 206 0.23 0.09 -4.07
CA GLN A 206 -0.25 -0.30 -2.74
C GLN A 206 0.94 -0.38 -1.75
N VAL A 207 1.16 0.70 -1.01
CA VAL A 207 2.23 0.84 -0.01
C VAL A 207 1.67 1.38 1.30
N GLU A 208 2.25 0.98 2.43
CA GLU A 208 1.88 1.52 3.74
C GLU A 208 2.32 2.99 3.83
N SER A 209 1.33 3.90 3.86
CA SER A 209 1.52 5.32 4.15
C SER A 209 1.29 5.60 5.63
N ASP A 210 1.79 6.75 6.12
CA ASP A 210 1.38 7.24 7.44
C ASP A 210 -0.15 7.48 7.51
N PRO A 211 -0.76 7.39 8.72
CA PRO A 211 -2.19 7.64 8.88
C PRO A 211 -2.60 9.08 8.48
N PRO A 212 -3.78 9.27 7.87
CA PRO A 212 -4.34 10.61 7.60
C PRO A 212 -4.31 11.54 8.82
N GLY A 213 -3.83 12.77 8.62
CA GLY A 213 -3.67 13.78 9.66
C GLY A 213 -2.38 13.68 10.48
N THR A 214 -1.38 12.90 10.01
CA THR A 214 -0.07 12.76 10.68
C THR A 214 0.83 13.95 10.38
N HIS A 215 0.82 14.45 9.15
CA HIS A 215 1.72 15.51 8.68
C HIS A 215 1.04 16.88 8.59
N GLY A 216 -0.28 16.91 8.38
CA GLY A 216 -1.03 18.15 8.14
C GLY A 216 -2.54 17.93 8.02
N ASP A 217 -3.22 18.78 7.26
CA ASP A 217 -4.66 18.66 7.01
C ASP A 217 -4.93 17.66 5.87
N PHE A 218 -5.50 16.50 6.18
CA PHE A 218 -5.88 15.51 5.18
C PHE A 218 -6.95 16.07 4.22
N LYS A 219 -6.68 16.02 2.92
CA LYS A 219 -7.58 16.48 1.84
C LYS A 219 -7.58 15.43 0.71
N THR A 220 -8.76 15.11 0.18
CA THR A 220 -8.91 14.46 -1.14
C THR A 220 -9.29 15.53 -2.16
N LEU A 221 -8.52 15.62 -3.23
CA LEU A 221 -8.60 16.65 -4.26
C LEU A 221 -8.77 16.03 -5.64
N SER A 222 -9.05 16.85 -6.65
CA SER A 222 -9.12 16.40 -8.04
C SER A 222 -8.57 17.49 -8.96
N GLY A 223 -7.79 17.08 -9.94
CA GLY A 223 -7.01 17.97 -10.79
C GLY A 223 -6.21 17.21 -11.84
N LEU A 224 -5.07 17.79 -12.24
CA LEU A 224 -4.11 17.20 -13.15
C LEU A 224 -2.81 16.94 -12.40
N PHE A 225 -2.24 15.75 -12.51
CA PHE A 225 -0.80 15.58 -12.37
C PHE A 225 -0.13 16.30 -13.54
N SER A 226 0.70 17.29 -13.25
CA SER A 226 1.38 18.12 -14.25
C SER A 226 2.60 17.39 -14.79
N HIS A 227 3.60 17.18 -13.94
CA HIS A 227 4.88 16.50 -14.22
C HIS A 227 5.67 16.35 -12.90
N CYS A 228 6.71 15.51 -12.89
CA CYS A 228 7.79 15.61 -11.89
C CYS A 228 8.99 16.35 -12.49
N ALA A 229 9.69 17.14 -11.68
CA ALA A 229 10.89 17.87 -12.05
C ALA A 229 12.02 17.60 -11.04
N ASP A 230 13.21 17.35 -11.57
CA ASP A 230 14.45 17.16 -10.82
C ASP A 230 15.17 18.51 -10.64
N PHE A 231 15.35 18.95 -9.39
CA PHE A 231 16.07 20.16 -9.03
C PHE A 231 17.54 19.90 -8.66
N GLY A 232 17.99 18.65 -8.72
CA GLY A 232 19.38 18.20 -8.56
C GLY A 232 19.71 17.63 -7.18
N ASP A 233 19.03 18.09 -6.13
CA ASP A 233 19.06 17.54 -4.78
C ASP A 233 17.68 17.03 -4.28
N GLU A 234 16.63 17.24 -5.08
CA GLU A 234 15.26 16.81 -4.79
C GLU A 234 14.43 16.67 -6.08
N ILE A 235 13.60 15.64 -6.16
CA ILE A 235 12.52 15.51 -7.16
C ILE A 235 11.22 16.04 -6.57
N VAL A 236 10.51 16.90 -7.31
CA VAL A 236 9.18 17.40 -6.93
C VAL A 236 8.16 17.11 -8.03
N CYS A 237 7.10 16.38 -7.66
CA CYS A 237 5.96 16.07 -8.50
C CYS A 237 4.85 17.11 -8.30
N PHE A 238 4.47 17.80 -9.36
CA PHE A 238 3.50 18.89 -9.33
C PHE A 238 2.10 18.42 -9.77
N PHE A 239 1.10 18.83 -9.01
CA PHE A 239 -0.31 18.69 -9.33
C PHE A 239 -0.95 20.07 -9.44
N THR A 240 -1.92 20.24 -10.34
CA THR A 240 -2.69 21.48 -10.48
C THR A 240 -4.18 21.23 -10.30
N THR A 241 -4.83 22.04 -9.47
CA THR A 241 -6.30 22.06 -9.31
C THR A 241 -6.85 23.43 -9.75
N GLN A 242 -8.11 23.76 -9.46
CA GLN A 242 -8.73 25.03 -9.87
C GLN A 242 -8.17 26.23 -9.08
N GLY A 243 -6.94 26.65 -9.40
CA GLY A 243 -6.24 27.77 -8.78
C GLY A 243 -5.25 27.38 -7.67
N TRP A 244 -4.86 26.11 -7.57
CA TRP A 244 -3.77 25.68 -6.68
C TRP A 244 -2.74 24.82 -7.40
N VAL A 245 -1.47 25.04 -7.08
CA VAL A 245 -0.36 24.11 -7.37
C VAL A 245 -0.01 23.34 -6.10
N ILE A 246 0.13 22.03 -6.20
CA ILE A 246 0.50 21.17 -5.09
C ILE A 246 1.79 20.46 -5.45
N GLY A 247 2.84 20.68 -4.66
CA GLY A 247 4.09 19.95 -4.74
C GLY A 247 4.06 18.72 -3.84
N VAL A 248 4.50 17.59 -4.39
CA VAL A 248 4.77 16.35 -3.65
C VAL A 248 6.26 16.07 -3.82
N ALA A 249 7.01 16.24 -2.74
CA ALA A 249 8.47 16.28 -2.77
C ALA A 249 9.08 14.95 -2.29
N GLU A 250 10.17 14.50 -2.91
CA GLU A 250 10.87 13.25 -2.56
C GLU A 250 11.44 13.29 -1.12
N SER A 251 11.90 14.46 -0.64
CA SER A 251 12.36 14.60 0.75
C SER A 251 11.20 14.65 1.77
N GLY A 252 9.96 14.74 1.27
CA GLY A 252 8.74 14.80 2.07
C GLY A 252 8.27 13.42 2.60
N PRO A 253 7.08 13.37 3.23
CA PRO A 253 6.60 12.16 3.88
C PRO A 253 5.89 11.16 2.95
N THR A 254 5.83 11.43 1.65
CA THR A 254 5.23 10.53 0.66
C THR A 254 6.10 9.28 0.49
N PRO A 255 5.54 8.06 0.56
CA PRO A 255 6.30 6.84 0.30
C PRO A 255 6.98 6.86 -1.08
N LEU A 256 8.29 6.64 -1.11
CA LEU A 256 9.10 6.64 -2.35
C LEU A 256 8.51 5.84 -3.53
N PRO A 257 7.86 4.66 -3.34
CA PRO A 257 7.20 3.95 -4.43
C PRO A 257 6.13 4.77 -5.16
N ILE A 258 5.43 5.69 -4.48
CA ILE A 258 4.44 6.57 -5.09
C ILE A 258 5.12 7.67 -5.91
N ILE A 259 6.25 8.21 -5.45
CA ILE A 259 7.05 9.20 -6.21
C ILE A 259 7.58 8.58 -7.50
N LEU A 260 8.19 7.41 -7.41
CA LEU A 260 8.74 6.70 -8.59
C LEU A 260 7.65 6.33 -9.60
N ASP A 261 6.46 5.92 -9.12
CA ASP A 261 5.33 5.64 -10.01
C ASP A 261 4.77 6.92 -10.66
N LEU A 262 4.85 8.09 -9.98
CA LEU A 262 4.51 9.40 -10.55
C LEU A 262 5.50 9.88 -11.61
N GLU A 263 6.79 9.62 -11.46
CA GLU A 263 7.82 9.96 -12.46
C GLU A 263 7.57 9.30 -13.82
N ASP A 264 7.06 8.06 -13.82
CA ASP A 264 6.69 7.32 -15.03
C ASP A 264 5.32 7.76 -15.63
N ARG A 265 4.56 8.65 -14.98
CA ARG A 265 3.23 9.08 -15.48
C ARG A 265 3.32 10.08 -16.63
N PRO A 266 2.40 9.98 -17.61
CA PRO A 266 2.26 11.00 -18.63
C PRO A 266 1.93 12.37 -18.01
N VAL A 267 2.52 13.43 -18.57
CA VAL A 267 2.20 14.80 -18.19
C VAL A 267 0.73 15.14 -18.44
N ASN A 268 0.15 16.00 -17.59
CA ASN A 268 -1.28 16.34 -17.60
C ASN A 268 -2.26 15.16 -17.41
N THR A 269 -1.83 14.10 -16.70
CA THR A 269 -2.72 12.97 -16.36
C THR A 269 -3.79 13.44 -15.36
N PRO A 270 -5.09 13.31 -15.67
CA PRO A 270 -6.17 13.74 -14.77
C PRO A 270 -6.29 12.77 -13.58
N MET A 271 -6.29 13.27 -12.35
CA MET A 271 -6.27 12.44 -11.14
C MET A 271 -7.20 12.97 -10.04
N GLN A 272 -7.75 12.04 -9.26
CA GLN A 272 -8.16 12.27 -7.89
C GLN A 272 -7.04 11.76 -6.97
N PHE A 273 -6.65 12.54 -5.98
CA PHE A 273 -5.51 12.25 -5.12
C PHE A 273 -5.78 12.70 -3.69
N SER A 274 -5.26 11.96 -2.71
CA SER A 274 -5.45 12.25 -1.30
C SER A 274 -4.12 12.31 -0.56
N GLY A 275 -4.06 13.14 0.48
CA GLY A 275 -2.88 13.28 1.31
C GLY A 275 -3.01 14.42 2.33
N ASP A 276 -2.02 14.54 3.19
CA ASP A 276 -1.94 15.60 4.19
C ASP A 276 -1.28 16.85 3.59
N VAL A 277 -2.00 17.96 3.52
CA VAL A 277 -1.42 19.27 3.19
C VAL A 277 -0.80 19.87 4.45
N PHE A 278 0.52 20.06 4.45
CA PHE A 278 1.28 20.47 5.63
C PHE A 278 1.94 21.86 5.51
N GLU A 279 2.10 22.37 4.29
CA GLU A 279 2.54 23.74 4.02
C GLU A 279 1.63 24.38 2.96
N GLU A 280 1.21 25.63 3.16
CA GLU A 280 0.29 26.35 2.27
C GLU A 280 0.74 27.81 2.14
N TYR A 281 1.01 28.26 0.92
CA TYR A 281 1.48 29.61 0.61
C TYR A 281 0.92 30.09 -0.74
N ASP A 282 -0.01 31.05 -0.69
CA ASP A 282 -0.52 31.84 -1.82
C ASP A 282 -0.79 31.05 -3.12
N GLY A 283 -1.80 30.17 -3.08
CA GLY A 283 -2.14 29.31 -4.21
C GLY A 283 -1.18 28.12 -4.42
N ARG A 284 -0.21 27.90 -3.53
CA ARG A 284 0.68 26.74 -3.53
C ARG A 284 0.56 25.96 -2.22
N ALA A 285 0.82 24.66 -2.28
CA ALA A 285 0.90 23.82 -1.09
C ALA A 285 1.91 22.68 -1.26
N LEU A 286 2.42 22.15 -0.15
CA LEU A 286 3.10 20.86 -0.10
C LEU A 286 2.19 19.79 0.52
N MET A 287 2.20 18.60 -0.08
CA MET A 287 1.36 17.48 0.33
C MET A 287 2.20 16.21 0.56
N ALA A 288 1.93 15.54 1.69
CA ALA A 288 2.31 14.15 1.91
C ALA A 288 1.21 13.28 1.29
N LEU A 289 1.45 12.84 0.05
CA LEU A 289 0.51 12.08 -0.77
C LEU A 289 0.38 10.65 -0.23
N SER A 290 -0.85 10.19 0.03
CA SER A 290 -1.14 8.83 0.49
C SER A 290 -1.59 7.90 -0.65
N ASP A 291 -2.40 8.43 -1.57
CA ASP A 291 -3.05 7.66 -2.63
C ASP A 291 -3.44 8.54 -3.81
N TYR A 292 -3.57 7.93 -4.98
CA TYR A 292 -4.23 8.55 -6.13
C TYR A 292 -4.90 7.53 -7.05
N MET A 293 -5.83 8.03 -7.86
CA MET A 293 -6.45 7.33 -8.98
C MET A 293 -6.48 8.25 -10.21
N VAL A 294 -6.13 7.70 -11.37
CA VAL A 294 -6.33 8.34 -12.66
C VAL A 294 -7.82 8.37 -12.98
N THR A 295 -8.27 9.48 -13.53
CA THR A 295 -9.67 9.77 -13.83
C THR A 295 -9.89 9.93 -15.33
N SER A 296 -11.13 10.16 -15.76
CA SER A 296 -11.40 10.36 -17.19
C SER A 296 -10.87 11.71 -17.69
N PRO A 297 -10.27 11.79 -18.89
CA PRO A 297 -9.90 13.06 -19.52
C PRO A 297 -11.09 14.02 -19.69
N ASP A 298 -10.84 15.31 -19.55
CA ASP A 298 -11.80 16.38 -19.82
C ASP A 298 -11.84 16.75 -21.33
N GLU A 299 -12.68 17.72 -21.68
CA GLU A 299 -12.83 18.19 -23.06
C GLU A 299 -11.56 18.84 -23.65
N TYR A 300 -10.63 19.30 -22.81
CA TYR A 300 -9.41 20.01 -23.20
C TYR A 300 -8.16 19.11 -23.26
N ALA A 301 -8.29 17.82 -22.98
CA ALA A 301 -7.15 16.92 -22.89
C ALA A 301 -6.36 16.81 -24.20
N ALA A 302 -7.03 16.86 -25.35
CA ALA A 302 -6.39 16.86 -26.67
C ALA A 302 -5.57 18.14 -26.91
N ASP A 303 -6.15 19.30 -26.57
CA ASP A 303 -5.49 20.60 -26.71
C ASP A 303 -4.27 20.71 -25.77
N ARG A 304 -4.44 20.31 -24.50
CA ARG A 304 -3.33 20.22 -23.51
C ARG A 304 -2.17 19.36 -24.01
N ALA A 305 -2.48 18.20 -24.60
CA ALA A 305 -1.48 17.28 -25.14
C ALA A 305 -0.78 17.85 -26.38
N ALA A 306 -1.53 18.48 -27.29
CA ALA A 306 -0.98 19.10 -28.49
C ALA A 306 -0.03 20.27 -28.14
N MET A 307 -0.37 21.08 -27.13
CA MET A 307 0.45 22.19 -26.66
C MET A 307 1.79 21.79 -26.03
N GLN A 308 2.00 20.54 -25.60
CA GLN A 308 3.25 20.14 -24.94
C GLN A 308 4.47 20.29 -25.86
N GLY A 309 5.58 20.83 -25.33
CA GLY A 309 6.86 20.95 -26.04
C GLY A 309 7.42 22.37 -26.07
N VAL A 310 8.42 22.58 -26.92
CA VAL A 310 9.12 23.85 -27.11
C VAL A 310 8.66 24.51 -28.42
N TRP A 311 8.39 25.81 -28.35
CA TRP A 311 7.79 26.59 -29.42
C TRP A 311 8.53 27.91 -29.62
N GLU A 312 8.80 28.31 -30.87
CA GLU A 312 9.51 29.54 -31.23
C GLU A 312 8.56 30.49 -31.98
N ASP A 313 8.50 31.77 -31.58
CA ASP A 313 7.67 32.79 -32.24
C ASP A 313 8.11 32.99 -33.70
N VAL A 314 7.14 32.94 -34.62
CA VAL A 314 7.34 33.16 -36.07
C VAL A 314 7.82 34.58 -36.37
N GLU A 315 7.39 35.59 -35.61
CA GLU A 315 7.88 36.97 -35.75
C GLU A 315 9.16 37.24 -34.93
N GLY A 316 9.49 36.37 -33.97
CA GLY A 316 10.65 36.48 -33.08
C GLY A 316 10.58 37.62 -32.06
N SER A 317 9.40 38.20 -31.87
CA SER A 317 9.13 39.32 -30.95
C SER A 317 8.83 38.87 -29.52
N ALA A 318 8.14 37.75 -29.36
CA ALA A 318 7.82 37.13 -28.07
C ALA A 318 8.93 36.20 -27.57
N GLY A 319 9.75 35.66 -28.49
CA GLY A 319 10.82 34.72 -28.18
C GLY A 319 10.35 33.26 -28.18
N ARG A 320 10.72 32.49 -27.15
CA ARG A 320 10.44 31.06 -27.03
C ARG A 320 9.42 30.78 -25.94
N LEU A 321 8.59 29.77 -26.16
CA LEU A 321 7.54 29.31 -25.26
C LEU A 321 7.74 27.82 -24.99
N ASP A 322 8.04 27.47 -23.75
CA ASP A 322 8.21 26.08 -23.30
C ASP A 322 6.96 25.66 -22.51
N VAL A 323 6.30 24.58 -22.92
CA VAL A 323 5.09 24.05 -22.27
C VAL A 323 5.36 22.63 -21.77
N PHE A 324 5.29 22.42 -20.45
CA PHE A 324 5.55 21.13 -19.82
C PHE A 324 4.56 20.85 -18.67
N GLY A 325 3.73 19.83 -18.84
CA GLY A 325 2.55 19.61 -18.00
C GLY A 325 1.60 20.81 -18.06
N SER A 326 1.21 21.29 -16.88
CA SER A 326 0.38 22.47 -16.69
C SER A 326 1.19 23.78 -16.64
N PHE A 327 2.50 23.75 -16.84
CA PHE A 327 3.35 24.95 -16.80
C PHE A 327 3.65 25.46 -18.20
N LEU A 328 3.63 26.79 -18.32
CA LEU A 328 3.91 27.56 -19.52
C LEU A 328 4.99 28.58 -19.17
N THR A 329 6.17 28.45 -19.79
CA THR A 329 7.33 29.29 -19.54
C THR A 329 7.65 30.11 -20.78
N GLN A 330 7.41 31.42 -20.71
CA GLN A 330 7.77 32.37 -21.76
C GLN A 330 9.23 32.81 -21.55
N ILE A 331 10.07 32.73 -22.57
CA ILE A 331 11.47 33.15 -22.56
C ILE A 331 11.64 34.23 -23.62
N TYR A 332 11.79 35.48 -23.19
CA TYR A 332 11.85 36.63 -24.08
C TYR A 332 13.22 36.77 -24.78
N PRO A 333 13.31 37.52 -25.89
CA PRO A 333 14.57 37.71 -26.63
C PRO A 333 15.72 38.36 -25.85
N ASP A 334 15.45 39.00 -24.71
CA ASP A 334 16.45 39.58 -23.81
C ASP A 334 16.89 38.63 -22.67
N GLY A 335 16.30 37.44 -22.59
CA GLY A 335 16.59 36.41 -21.59
C GLY A 335 15.77 36.51 -20.32
N GLN A 336 14.82 37.45 -20.19
CA GLN A 336 13.81 37.38 -19.13
C GLN A 336 12.92 36.15 -19.32
N THR A 337 12.39 35.60 -18.23
CA THR A 337 11.42 34.50 -18.35
C THR A 337 10.30 34.61 -17.33
N ASP A 338 9.07 34.40 -17.81
CA ASP A 338 7.85 34.37 -17.02
C ASP A 338 7.36 32.93 -16.96
N ILE A 339 7.04 32.44 -15.76
CA ILE A 339 6.44 31.12 -15.56
C ILE A 339 4.97 31.32 -15.20
N ASN A 340 4.09 30.62 -15.89
CA ASN A 340 2.65 30.66 -15.67
C ASN A 340 2.10 29.23 -15.50
N VAL A 341 1.20 29.07 -14.53
CA VAL A 341 0.36 27.89 -14.39
C VAL A 341 -0.83 28.05 -15.32
N MET A 342 -0.98 27.12 -16.25
CA MET A 342 -1.97 27.14 -17.31
C MET A 342 -3.20 26.30 -16.92
N HIS A 343 -4.36 26.94 -16.83
CA HIS A 343 -5.64 26.25 -16.62
C HIS A 343 -6.63 26.54 -17.77
N PHE A 344 -7.08 25.48 -18.43
CA PHE A 344 -8.03 25.56 -19.54
C PHE A 344 -9.44 25.91 -19.06
N ARG A 345 -10.14 26.72 -19.87
CA ARG A 345 -11.50 27.23 -19.60
C ARG A 345 -12.22 27.60 -20.89
N GLN A 346 -13.54 27.77 -20.82
CA GLN A 346 -14.28 28.52 -21.85
C GLN A 346 -14.15 30.04 -21.60
N GLY A 347 -13.67 30.76 -22.60
CA GLY A 347 -13.66 32.22 -22.69
C GLY A 347 -12.71 32.96 -21.74
N CYS A 348 -12.22 34.11 -22.17
CA CYS A 348 -11.51 35.05 -21.31
C CYS A 348 -12.48 36.01 -20.60
N PRO A 349 -12.38 36.21 -19.26
CA PRO A 349 -13.17 37.21 -18.54
C PRO A 349 -13.05 38.60 -19.15
N GLY A 350 -14.16 39.35 -19.21
CA GLY A 350 -14.20 40.70 -19.78
C GLY A 350 -14.10 40.77 -21.31
N SER A 351 -13.69 39.69 -21.98
CA SER A 351 -13.73 39.58 -23.43
C SER A 351 -15.15 39.25 -23.93
N GLY A 352 -15.48 39.68 -25.14
CA GLY A 352 -16.74 39.32 -25.80
C GLY A 352 -16.66 38.06 -26.68
N GLY A 353 -15.68 37.18 -26.42
CA GLY A 353 -15.40 35.99 -27.24
C GLY A 353 -15.72 34.68 -26.53
N ASP A 354 -16.35 33.76 -27.26
CA ASP A 354 -16.51 32.36 -26.88
C ASP A 354 -15.39 31.51 -27.52
N GLY A 355 -14.89 30.49 -26.81
CA GLY A 355 -13.85 29.58 -27.31
C GLY A 355 -12.95 29.01 -26.21
N VAL A 356 -12.07 28.09 -26.57
CA VAL A 356 -11.06 27.54 -25.66
C VAL A 356 -10.07 28.64 -25.27
N ALA A 357 -9.89 28.83 -23.97
CA ALA A 357 -9.00 29.84 -23.41
C ALA A 357 -8.14 29.27 -22.28
N LEU A 358 -7.01 29.93 -22.07
CA LEU A 358 -6.01 29.63 -21.06
C LEU A 358 -6.08 30.74 -20.01
N ARG A 359 -6.38 30.36 -18.76
CA ARG A 359 -6.05 31.16 -17.59
C ARG A 359 -4.58 30.94 -17.29
N LEU A 360 -3.80 32.02 -17.29
CA LEU A 360 -2.37 31.98 -17.01
C LEU A 360 -2.13 32.70 -15.68
N THR A 361 -1.89 31.92 -14.63
CA THR A 361 -1.60 32.43 -13.29
C THR A 361 -0.08 32.51 -13.12
N PRO A 362 0.51 33.70 -12.92
CA PRO A 362 1.96 33.88 -12.87
C PRO A 362 2.60 33.23 -11.64
N ASP A 363 3.90 33.01 -11.70
CA ASP A 363 4.67 32.43 -10.59
C ASP A 363 4.82 33.41 -9.42
N ASP A 364 5.08 34.70 -9.72
CA ASP A 364 5.09 35.79 -8.74
C ASP A 364 3.65 36.30 -8.49
N PRO A 365 3.13 36.25 -7.26
CA PRO A 365 1.78 36.74 -6.93
C PRO A 365 1.63 38.27 -7.00
N ALA A 366 2.70 39.02 -7.24
CA ALA A 366 2.63 40.45 -7.52
C ALA A 366 2.16 40.77 -8.95
N ASP A 367 2.23 39.81 -9.89
CA ASP A 367 1.83 39.98 -11.28
C ASP A 367 0.35 39.66 -11.52
N ASP A 368 -0.26 40.36 -12.47
CA ASP A 368 -1.67 40.18 -12.84
C ASP A 368 -1.92 38.89 -13.65
N GLU A 369 -3.03 38.21 -13.37
CA GLU A 369 -3.50 37.05 -14.15
C GLU A 369 -3.75 37.41 -15.62
N GLN A 370 -3.11 36.67 -16.51
CA GLN A 370 -3.27 36.83 -17.95
C GLN A 370 -4.29 35.83 -18.50
N CYS A 371 -4.87 36.15 -19.66
CA CYS A 371 -5.73 35.23 -20.39
C CYS A 371 -5.40 35.23 -21.88
N ALA A 372 -5.34 34.05 -22.49
CA ALA A 372 -5.14 33.91 -23.93
C ALA A 372 -6.16 32.93 -24.52
N PHE A 373 -6.74 33.25 -25.68
CA PHE A 373 -7.51 32.26 -26.44
C PHE A 373 -6.56 31.34 -27.19
N LEU A 374 -6.79 30.03 -27.08
CA LEU A 374 -6.13 29.03 -27.91
C LEU A 374 -6.84 29.02 -29.27
N SER A 375 -6.23 29.67 -30.26
CA SER A 375 -6.84 29.88 -31.57
C SER A 375 -6.61 28.69 -32.51
N TYR A 376 -5.45 28.06 -32.39
CA TYR A 376 -5.06 26.85 -33.11
C TYR A 376 -3.94 26.12 -32.37
N VAL A 377 -3.90 24.80 -32.45
CA VAL A 377 -2.73 23.99 -32.08
C VAL A 377 -2.70 22.67 -32.85
N ASP A 378 -1.53 22.27 -33.32
CA ASP A 378 -1.29 20.93 -33.88
C ASP A 378 0.13 20.40 -33.58
N GLY A 379 0.65 19.52 -34.44
CA GLY A 379 2.00 18.98 -34.31
C GLY A 379 3.13 19.95 -34.65
N ASP A 380 2.88 21.05 -35.35
CA ASP A 380 3.91 21.97 -35.87
C ASP A 380 3.63 23.46 -35.58
N GLU A 381 2.39 23.84 -35.25
CA GLU A 381 1.90 25.23 -35.13
C GLU A 381 1.04 25.44 -33.87
N LEU A 382 1.16 26.62 -33.25
CA LEU A 382 0.41 27.02 -32.05
C LEU A 382 0.09 28.53 -32.14
N ASP A 383 -1.19 28.88 -32.14
CA ASP A 383 -1.65 30.27 -32.17
C ASP A 383 -2.33 30.65 -30.86
N LEU A 384 -1.76 31.64 -30.16
CA LEU A 384 -2.31 32.22 -28.94
C LEU A 384 -2.74 33.67 -29.18
N LEU A 385 -3.93 34.02 -28.70
CA LEU A 385 -4.46 35.38 -28.78
C LEU A 385 -4.60 35.95 -27.36
N TYR A 386 -3.58 36.69 -26.92
CA TYR A 386 -3.52 37.27 -25.57
C TYR A 386 -4.53 38.42 -25.44
N VAL A 387 -5.27 38.43 -24.33
CA VAL A 387 -6.32 39.39 -24.02
C VAL A 387 -5.90 40.22 -22.83
N ASP A 388 -5.98 41.55 -22.97
CA ASP A 388 -5.83 42.48 -21.85
C ASP A 388 -7.01 42.34 -20.88
N THR A 389 -6.73 41.72 -19.72
CA THR A 389 -7.67 41.54 -18.60
C THR A 389 -7.76 42.78 -17.70
N THR A 390 -6.82 43.73 -17.80
CA THR A 390 -6.75 44.93 -16.93
C THR A 390 -7.83 45.98 -17.25
N GLY A 391 -8.53 45.82 -18.37
CA GLY A 391 -9.56 46.75 -18.82
C GLY A 391 -9.00 48.05 -19.42
N SER A 392 -7.72 48.09 -19.82
CA SER A 392 -7.14 49.24 -20.53
C SER A 392 -7.77 49.45 -21.92
N GLY A 393 -8.39 48.40 -22.46
CA GLY A 393 -9.04 48.40 -23.78
C GLY A 393 -8.05 48.18 -24.91
N ALA A 394 -6.88 47.61 -24.62
CA ALA A 394 -5.93 47.19 -25.63
C ALA A 394 -6.55 46.12 -26.54
N ALA A 395 -6.18 46.14 -27.82
CA ALA A 395 -6.59 45.10 -28.75
C ALA A 395 -5.88 43.78 -28.40
N PRO A 396 -6.55 42.62 -28.51
CA PRO A 396 -5.89 41.33 -28.31
C PRO A 396 -4.68 41.14 -29.23
N VAL A 397 -3.61 40.55 -28.72
CA VAL A 397 -2.33 40.38 -29.40
C VAL A 397 -2.21 38.92 -29.88
N PRO A 398 -2.27 38.65 -31.19
CA PRO A 398 -2.02 37.31 -31.73
C PRO A 398 -0.51 37.05 -31.76
N ILE A 399 -0.11 35.85 -31.34
CA ILE A 399 1.26 35.34 -31.47
C ILE A 399 1.17 33.93 -32.04
N SER A 400 1.87 33.71 -33.15
CA SER A 400 1.95 32.43 -33.84
C SER A 400 3.32 31.81 -33.59
N TYR A 401 3.34 30.59 -33.07
CA TYR A 401 4.54 29.84 -32.77
C TYR A 401 4.70 28.62 -33.70
N ARG A 402 5.95 28.22 -33.92
CA ARG A 402 6.33 26.96 -34.60
C ARG A 402 7.03 26.04 -33.61
N ARG A 403 6.75 24.74 -33.68
CA ARG A 403 7.45 23.76 -32.82
C ARG A 403 8.95 23.76 -33.13
N ALA A 404 9.78 23.83 -32.09
CA ALA A 404 11.22 23.67 -32.22
C ALA A 404 11.57 22.23 -32.64
N ARG A 405 12.69 22.07 -33.37
CA ARG A 405 13.12 20.80 -33.98
C ARG A 405 14.36 20.21 -33.33
#